data_AF-A0ABC9BR20-F1
#
_entry.id   AF-A0ABC9BR20-F1
#
_cell.length_a   1.000
_cell.length_b   1.000
_cell.length_c   1.000
_cell.angle_alpha   90.00
_cell.angle_beta   90.00
_cell.angle_gamma   90.00
#
_symmetry.space_group_name_H-M   'P 1'
#
loop_
_entity.id
_entity.type
_entity.pdbx_description
1 polymer ?
#
loop_
_entity_poly.entity_id
_entity_poly.type
_entity_poly.pdbx_seq_one_letter_code
_entity_poly.pdbx_strand_id
1 'polypeptide(L)'
;MAAAPSHPRRGRLLLIVVVALLLRAMAVAAAAAFRARDVLPLLPRRVAWQLMGATAHSAVDLLPSFVAAVAPGGAPAAWRGACFADNQAVLSLIPGGGAGSGAAGRNGTGGGISGNTSSSSSLGGAVIHLKTASPESWTCMDLYVFATPYRIAWDYYMRSNENHTFEIKAWEEAAELEYVKQHGIAVFLMPSGMLGMLLSLVDVIPLFSNTGWGQDANLAFLKKHMGTSFQKRSQPWSANIRREDVHSGDFLALSKIRGRWGGFQTLEKWVTGAFAGHTAVFLKDENGTLWVAESGYENKKGDEIISMTPWDEWWGMALKDDSNPQIALLPLHPDVRARFNESAAWNFARSMYGKPYGYHNMIFSWIDTMSENYPPPLDSNLVMAIMSMWTRLQPHYASNMWNEALNKRLGTEKLDLHGIITETERRGLSFNQLLTIPERDDWEYSDGKSTTCVAFILSMYKAAGVFAPFTESIQVTEFTIRDAYMLKIFEDNQTRLPGWCNAAADMLPFCQILGEYKMDLPEYNTIEPYANMNENCPSAPPTYNRPAGC
;
A
#
# COMPACT_ATOMS: atom_id res chain seq x y z
N MET A 1 -69.53 36.66 -50.20
CA MET A 1 -69.69 35.25 -49.75
C MET A 1 -68.37 34.56 -50.03
N ALA A 2 -67.65 33.90 -49.13
CA ALA A 2 -67.94 33.39 -47.80
C ALA A 2 -66.69 33.48 -46.91
N ALA A 3 -66.89 33.60 -45.60
CA ALA A 3 -65.85 33.61 -44.58
C ALA A 3 -65.26 32.22 -44.35
N ALA A 4 -63.95 32.12 -44.19
CA ALA A 4 -63.28 30.91 -43.68
C ALA A 4 -63.15 31.00 -42.14
N PRO A 5 -63.50 29.95 -41.38
CA PRO A 5 -63.51 29.99 -39.93
C PRO A 5 -62.10 29.80 -39.35
N SER A 6 -61.74 30.66 -38.41
CA SER A 6 -60.58 30.48 -37.53
C SER A 6 -60.78 29.27 -36.62
N HIS A 7 -59.88 28.29 -36.67
CA HIS A 7 -59.82 27.20 -35.69
C HIS A 7 -58.68 27.40 -34.67
N PRO A 8 -58.91 28.09 -33.53
CA PRO A 8 -57.88 28.30 -32.50
C PRO A 8 -57.69 27.09 -31.57
N ARG A 9 -58.45 26.01 -31.74
CA ARG A 9 -58.49 24.88 -30.79
C ARG A 9 -57.34 23.88 -30.93
N ARG A 10 -56.80 23.66 -32.14
CA ARG A 10 -55.68 22.70 -32.34
C ARG A 10 -54.34 23.22 -31.84
N GLY A 11 -54.04 24.51 -32.03
CA GLY A 11 -52.81 25.14 -31.54
C GLY A 11 -52.73 25.21 -30.01
N ARG A 12 -53.86 25.50 -29.33
CA ARG A 12 -53.93 25.49 -27.87
C ARG A 12 -53.76 24.09 -27.28
N LEU A 13 -54.34 23.06 -27.90
CA LEU A 13 -54.19 21.69 -27.43
C LEU A 13 -52.75 21.19 -27.61
N LEU A 14 -52.12 21.50 -28.76
CA LEU A 14 -50.72 21.16 -29.01
C LEU A 14 -49.79 21.89 -28.03
N LEU A 15 -50.03 23.17 -27.76
CA LEU A 15 -49.27 23.96 -26.79
C LEU A 15 -49.42 23.40 -25.36
N ILE A 16 -50.63 23.01 -24.96
CA ILE A 16 -50.87 22.39 -23.64
C ILE A 16 -50.17 21.03 -23.53
N VAL A 17 -50.19 20.22 -24.59
CA VAL A 17 -49.49 18.93 -24.61
C VAL A 17 -47.97 19.12 -24.56
N VAL A 18 -47.43 20.09 -25.31
CA VAL A 18 -45.99 20.43 -25.28
C VAL A 18 -45.58 20.99 -23.92
N VAL A 19 -46.38 21.88 -23.33
CA VAL A 19 -46.13 22.42 -21.99
C VAL A 19 -46.26 21.33 -20.92
N ALA A 20 -47.21 20.40 -21.05
CA ALA A 20 -47.35 19.26 -20.13
C ALA A 20 -46.21 18.25 -20.28
N LEU A 21 -45.71 18.02 -21.51
CA LEU A 21 -44.53 17.20 -21.78
C LEU A 21 -43.25 17.87 -21.26
N LEU A 22 -43.11 19.19 -21.41
CA LEU A 22 -42.00 19.97 -20.86
C LEU A 22 -42.04 20.01 -19.33
N LEU A 23 -43.22 20.19 -18.73
CA LEU A 23 -43.39 20.12 -17.27
C LEU A 23 -43.15 18.71 -16.73
N ARG A 24 -43.55 17.66 -17.46
CA ARG A 24 -43.17 16.27 -17.13
C ARG A 24 -41.67 16.04 -17.28
N ALA A 25 -41.04 16.54 -18.34
CA ALA A 25 -39.60 16.43 -18.54
C ALA A 25 -38.82 17.19 -17.44
N MET A 26 -39.29 18.37 -17.03
CA MET A 26 -38.73 19.12 -15.90
C MET A 26 -39.01 18.45 -14.55
N ALA A 27 -40.16 17.81 -14.36
CA ALA A 27 -40.46 17.04 -13.14
C ALA A 27 -39.64 15.74 -13.05
N VAL A 28 -39.37 15.08 -14.17
CA VAL A 28 -38.46 13.92 -14.25
C VAL A 28 -37.00 14.35 -14.06
N ALA A 29 -36.60 15.52 -14.59
CA ALA A 29 -35.28 16.11 -14.35
C ALA A 29 -35.11 16.62 -12.90
N ALA A 30 -36.19 17.03 -12.23
CA ALA A 30 -36.16 17.41 -10.81
C ALA A 30 -35.98 16.20 -9.87
N ALA A 31 -36.21 14.97 -10.34
CA ALA A 31 -36.00 13.75 -9.57
C ALA A 31 -34.51 13.31 -9.52
N ALA A 32 -33.65 13.84 -10.40
CA ALA A 32 -32.20 13.67 -10.34
C ALA A 32 -31.53 14.98 -10.78
N ALA A 33 -31.30 15.88 -9.83
CA ALA A 33 -30.74 17.20 -10.10
C ALA A 33 -29.28 17.11 -10.59
N PHE A 34 -28.96 17.83 -11.67
CA PHE A 34 -27.57 18.15 -12.03
C PHE A 34 -26.87 18.75 -10.81
N ARG A 35 -25.79 18.11 -10.35
CA ARG A 35 -24.92 18.64 -9.30
C ARG A 35 -23.88 19.56 -9.95
N ALA A 36 -23.37 20.54 -9.20
CA ALA A 36 -22.33 21.45 -9.69
C ALA A 36 -21.08 20.70 -10.20
N ARG A 37 -20.84 19.48 -9.69
CA ARG A 37 -19.77 18.58 -10.12
C ARG A 37 -19.93 18.04 -11.55
N ASP A 38 -21.15 18.05 -12.09
CA ASP A 38 -21.46 17.52 -13.43
C ASP A 38 -21.15 18.53 -14.55
N VAL A 39 -20.99 19.81 -14.20
CA VAL A 39 -20.64 20.89 -15.13
C VAL A 39 -19.13 21.15 -15.16
N LEU A 40 -18.37 20.60 -14.19
CA LEU A 40 -16.91 20.74 -14.08
C LEU A 40 -16.13 20.40 -15.36
N PRO A 41 -16.46 19.33 -16.11
CA PRO A 41 -15.77 19.00 -17.36
C PRO A 41 -16.00 20.03 -18.48
N LEU A 42 -17.06 20.84 -18.37
CA LEU A 42 -17.44 21.87 -19.35
C LEU A 42 -16.86 23.24 -19.02
N LEU A 43 -16.22 23.39 -17.85
CA LEU A 43 -15.63 24.65 -17.41
C LEU A 43 -14.17 24.80 -17.89
N PRO A 44 -13.71 26.04 -18.15
CA PRO A 44 -12.30 26.31 -18.44
C PRO A 44 -11.39 25.77 -17.33
N ARG A 45 -10.27 25.12 -17.70
CA ARG A 45 -9.36 24.41 -16.78
C ARG A 45 -9.05 25.16 -15.47
N ARG A 46 -8.84 26.47 -15.51
CA ARG A 46 -8.55 27.30 -14.31
C ARG A 46 -9.73 27.40 -13.34
N VAL A 47 -10.96 27.52 -13.87
CA VAL A 47 -12.20 27.63 -13.09
C VAL A 47 -12.58 26.28 -12.53
N ALA A 48 -12.43 25.22 -13.33
CA ALA A 48 -12.61 23.84 -12.85
C ALA A 48 -11.65 23.52 -11.70
N TRP A 49 -10.37 23.92 -11.80
CA TRP A 49 -9.38 23.74 -10.73
C TRP A 49 -9.70 24.50 -9.44
N GLN A 50 -10.17 25.75 -9.55
CA GLN A 50 -10.55 26.57 -8.39
C GLN A 50 -11.79 26.03 -7.67
N LEU A 51 -12.76 25.46 -8.40
CA LEU A 51 -13.96 24.83 -7.83
C LEU A 51 -13.68 23.42 -7.29
N MET A 52 -12.73 22.68 -7.88
CA MET A 52 -12.26 21.38 -7.38
C MET A 52 -11.31 21.46 -6.19
N GLY A 53 -10.68 22.62 -5.93
CA GLY A 53 -9.77 22.81 -4.80
C GLY A 53 -10.40 22.54 -3.42
N ALA A 54 -11.74 22.53 -3.32
CA ALA A 54 -12.48 22.17 -2.11
C ALA A 54 -12.94 20.69 -2.06
N THR A 55 -12.86 19.95 -3.16
CA THR A 55 -13.12 18.50 -3.25
C THR A 55 -11.91 17.81 -3.86
N ALA A 56 -10.76 17.96 -3.21
CA ALA A 56 -9.47 17.53 -3.73
C ALA A 56 -9.32 16.01 -3.62
N HIS A 57 -9.37 15.34 -4.77
CA HIS A 57 -8.98 13.94 -4.91
C HIS A 57 -7.53 13.75 -4.43
N SER A 58 -7.20 12.58 -3.91
CA SER A 58 -5.88 12.19 -3.40
C SER A 58 -5.43 10.88 -4.06
N ALA A 59 -4.14 10.59 -4.01
CA ALA A 59 -3.58 9.28 -4.36
C ALA A 59 -4.29 8.11 -3.67
N VAL A 60 -4.83 8.35 -2.47
CA VAL A 60 -5.62 7.39 -1.69
C VAL A 60 -6.95 7.06 -2.36
N ASP A 61 -7.50 7.97 -3.15
CA ASP A 61 -8.75 7.77 -3.88
C ASP A 61 -8.61 6.89 -5.13
N LEU A 62 -7.38 6.44 -5.45
CA LEU A 62 -7.12 5.38 -6.45
C LEU A 62 -7.33 3.98 -5.89
N LEU A 63 -7.44 3.82 -4.58
CA LEU A 63 -7.51 2.52 -3.96
C LEU A 63 -8.97 2.02 -3.94
N PRO A 64 -9.24 0.80 -4.45
CA PRO A 64 -10.58 0.21 -4.36
C PRO A 64 -10.98 0.04 -2.89
N SER A 65 -12.24 0.26 -2.54
CA SER A 65 -12.77 -0.06 -1.21
C SER A 65 -13.56 -1.35 -1.28
N PHE A 66 -13.30 -2.33 -0.41
CA PHE A 66 -14.12 -3.55 -0.36
C PHE A 66 -15.55 -3.19 0.04
N VAL A 67 -16.54 -3.66 -0.73
CA VAL A 67 -17.96 -3.37 -0.46
C VAL A 67 -18.79 -4.61 -0.19
N ALA A 68 -18.42 -5.77 -0.74
CA ALA A 68 -19.16 -7.01 -0.57
C ALA A 68 -18.38 -8.23 -1.05
N ALA A 69 -18.73 -9.42 -0.53
CA ALA A 69 -18.45 -10.70 -1.17
C ALA A 69 -19.77 -11.31 -1.68
N VAL A 70 -19.83 -11.66 -2.97
CA VAL A 70 -21.06 -12.19 -3.60
C VAL A 70 -20.89 -13.68 -3.83
N ALA A 71 -21.57 -14.50 -3.02
CA ALA A 71 -21.50 -15.96 -3.07
C ALA A 71 -22.75 -16.58 -3.75
N PRO A 72 -22.62 -17.75 -4.39
CA PRO A 72 -23.76 -18.39 -5.05
C PRO A 72 -24.72 -19.00 -4.03
N GLY A 73 -26.03 -18.84 -4.25
CA GLY A 73 -27.07 -19.41 -3.37
C GLY A 73 -27.23 -18.73 -2.01
N GLY A 74 -26.45 -17.67 -1.73
CA GLY A 74 -26.57 -16.83 -0.54
C GLY A 74 -27.65 -15.74 -0.67
N ALA A 75 -27.86 -14.99 0.41
CA ALA A 75 -28.68 -13.78 0.37
C ALA A 75 -28.03 -12.71 -0.56
N PRO A 76 -28.82 -11.83 -1.19
CA PRO A 76 -28.27 -10.74 -2.00
C PRO A 76 -27.30 -9.90 -1.16
N ALA A 77 -26.07 -9.75 -1.65
CA ALA A 77 -25.10 -8.86 -1.02
C ALA A 77 -25.49 -7.42 -1.33
N ALA A 78 -25.49 -6.55 -0.32
CA ALA A 78 -25.93 -5.17 -0.47
C ALA A 78 -24.89 -4.19 0.04
N TRP A 79 -24.73 -3.08 -0.66
CA TRP A 79 -23.81 -2.01 -0.27
C TRP A 79 -24.28 -0.66 -0.78
N ARG A 80 -23.62 0.39 -0.31
CA ARG A 80 -23.79 1.76 -0.78
C ARG A 80 -22.67 2.12 -1.74
N GLY A 81 -23.02 2.51 -2.96
CA GLY A 81 -22.11 3.01 -3.98
C GLY A 81 -21.80 4.50 -3.82
N ALA A 82 -20.90 5.03 -4.64
CA ALA A 82 -20.64 6.47 -4.72
C ALA A 82 -21.78 7.17 -5.49
N CYS A 83 -22.33 6.49 -6.49
CA CYS A 83 -23.41 6.98 -7.35
C CYS A 83 -24.78 6.41 -7.02
N PHE A 84 -24.83 5.22 -6.41
CA PHE A 84 -26.08 4.51 -6.16
C PHE A 84 -26.20 4.22 -4.67
N ALA A 85 -27.26 4.72 -4.03
CA ALA A 85 -27.42 4.62 -2.59
C ALA A 85 -27.65 3.18 -2.10
N ASP A 86 -28.38 2.38 -2.88
CA ASP A 86 -28.72 1.00 -2.55
C ASP A 86 -28.38 0.08 -3.74
N ASN A 87 -27.32 -0.70 -3.59
CA ASN A 87 -26.92 -1.72 -4.56
C ASN A 87 -27.18 -3.10 -3.98
N GLN A 88 -27.57 -4.04 -4.85
CA GLN A 88 -27.71 -5.45 -4.50
C GLN A 88 -27.13 -6.32 -5.60
N ALA A 89 -26.35 -7.32 -5.23
CA ALA A 89 -25.81 -8.30 -6.15
C ALA A 89 -26.14 -9.74 -5.74
N VAL A 90 -26.39 -10.57 -6.75
CA VAL A 90 -26.51 -12.02 -6.61
C VAL A 90 -25.62 -12.72 -7.65
N LEU A 91 -25.03 -13.84 -7.27
CA LEU A 91 -24.19 -14.64 -8.16
C LEU A 91 -24.94 -15.88 -8.62
N SER A 92 -25.02 -16.06 -9.94
CA SER A 92 -25.57 -17.25 -10.59
C SER A 92 -24.43 -18.04 -11.24
N LEU A 93 -24.28 -19.31 -10.91
CA LEU A 93 -23.30 -20.18 -11.58
C LEU A 93 -23.84 -20.60 -12.96
N ILE A 94 -23.00 -20.51 -13.99
CA ILE A 94 -23.25 -21.10 -15.31
C ILE A 94 -22.70 -22.54 -15.25
N PRO A 95 -23.55 -23.58 -15.37
CA PRO A 95 -23.08 -24.95 -15.35
C PRO A 95 -22.07 -25.22 -16.47
N GLY A 96 -20.99 -25.93 -16.15
CA GLY A 96 -20.10 -26.49 -17.16
C GLY A 96 -20.81 -27.55 -17.99
N GLY A 97 -20.40 -27.71 -19.25
CA GLY A 97 -20.88 -28.80 -20.11
C GLY A 97 -20.42 -30.15 -19.58
N GLY A 98 -21.08 -30.67 -18.55
CA GLY A 98 -20.89 -32.02 -18.03
C GLY A 98 -21.68 -33.01 -18.87
N ALA A 99 -20.99 -34.05 -19.36
CA ALA A 99 -21.58 -35.20 -20.03
C ALA A 99 -22.67 -35.85 -19.15
N GLY A 100 -23.93 -35.48 -19.39
CA GLY A 100 -25.12 -36.06 -18.78
C GLY A 100 -25.80 -37.04 -19.73
N SER A 101 -25.74 -38.31 -19.38
CA SER A 101 -26.68 -39.39 -19.71
C SER A 101 -27.91 -39.05 -20.59
N GLY A 102 -27.95 -39.64 -21.79
CA GLY A 102 -29.16 -40.23 -22.35
C GLY A 102 -30.08 -39.38 -23.23
N ALA A 103 -29.75 -39.23 -24.52
CA ALA A 103 -30.71 -39.40 -25.63
C ALA A 103 -29.95 -39.54 -26.96
N ALA A 104 -30.19 -40.65 -27.64
CA ALA A 104 -29.56 -41.04 -28.90
C ALA A 104 -29.92 -40.10 -30.06
N GLY A 105 -28.92 -39.72 -30.86
CA GLY A 105 -29.07 -39.02 -32.13
C GLY A 105 -27.81 -39.19 -32.99
N ARG A 106 -27.78 -40.28 -33.76
CA ARG A 106 -26.76 -40.69 -34.73
C ARG A 106 -26.49 -39.63 -35.84
N ASN A 107 -25.19 -39.38 -36.10
CA ASN A 107 -24.47 -39.50 -37.38
C ASN A 107 -23.60 -38.29 -37.83
N GLY A 108 -22.33 -38.58 -38.14
CA GLY A 108 -21.52 -37.90 -39.17
C GLY A 108 -20.27 -37.18 -38.67
N THR A 109 -19.20 -37.87 -38.25
CA THR A 109 -17.98 -38.21 -39.03
C THR A 109 -17.09 -37.03 -39.50
N GLY A 110 -15.90 -36.91 -38.90
CA GLY A 110 -14.74 -36.18 -39.46
C GLY A 110 -13.63 -35.99 -38.42
N GLY A 111 -12.59 -36.83 -38.45
CA GLY A 111 -11.50 -36.90 -37.45
C GLY A 111 -10.22 -36.11 -37.78
N GLY A 112 -9.28 -36.10 -36.82
CA GLY A 112 -7.89 -35.62 -36.90
C GLY A 112 -7.55 -34.55 -35.86
N ILE A 113 -7.28 -34.90 -34.59
CA ILE A 113 -5.97 -35.20 -33.93
C ILE A 113 -5.00 -33.99 -33.78
N SER A 114 -4.80 -33.66 -32.50
CA SER A 114 -3.65 -33.07 -31.78
C SER A 114 -3.27 -31.59 -31.94
N GLY A 115 -3.59 -30.84 -30.88
CA GLY A 115 -3.01 -29.53 -30.52
C GLY A 115 -3.72 -29.00 -29.27
N ASN A 116 -3.23 -29.36 -28.09
CA ASN A 116 -3.91 -29.24 -26.78
C ASN A 116 -4.26 -27.78 -26.41
N THR A 117 -5.47 -27.33 -26.75
CA THR A 117 -6.09 -26.06 -26.31
C THR A 117 -7.60 -26.23 -26.21
N SER A 118 -8.10 -26.93 -25.19
CA SER A 118 -9.53 -26.88 -24.83
C SER A 118 -9.80 -27.46 -23.45
N SER A 119 -9.73 -26.64 -22.40
CA SER A 119 -10.27 -26.99 -21.07
C SER A 119 -11.10 -25.89 -20.41
N SER A 120 -11.31 -24.75 -21.06
CA SER A 120 -12.09 -23.64 -20.46
C SER A 120 -13.61 -23.79 -20.60
N SER A 121 -14.14 -24.66 -21.48
CA SER A 121 -15.59 -24.80 -21.69
C SER A 121 -16.26 -25.85 -20.79
N SER A 122 -15.51 -26.69 -20.08
CA SER A 122 -16.05 -27.80 -19.29
C SER A 122 -16.36 -27.44 -17.84
N LEU A 123 -15.73 -26.39 -17.29
CA LEU A 123 -15.89 -26.01 -15.88
C LEU A 123 -17.10 -25.10 -15.63
N GLY A 124 -17.67 -24.50 -16.68
CA GLY A 124 -18.75 -23.52 -16.55
C GLY A 124 -18.20 -22.13 -16.20
N GLY A 125 -19.08 -21.24 -15.75
CA GLY A 125 -18.77 -19.85 -15.46
C GLY A 125 -19.68 -19.27 -14.38
N ALA A 126 -19.86 -17.95 -14.36
CA ALA A 126 -20.85 -17.29 -13.52
C ALA A 126 -21.31 -15.95 -14.08
N VAL A 127 -22.47 -15.50 -13.61
CA VAL A 127 -22.99 -14.15 -13.85
C VAL A 127 -23.29 -13.52 -12.51
N ILE A 128 -22.66 -12.37 -12.23
CA ILE A 128 -23.09 -11.47 -11.17
C ILE A 128 -24.21 -10.61 -11.74
N HIS A 129 -25.40 -10.69 -11.16
CA HIS A 129 -26.49 -9.78 -11.45
C HIS A 129 -26.46 -8.65 -10.42
N LEU A 130 -26.19 -7.44 -10.87
CA LEU A 130 -26.16 -6.23 -10.06
C LEU A 130 -27.41 -5.40 -10.32
N LYS A 131 -28.12 -5.09 -9.25
CA LYS A 131 -29.24 -4.16 -9.25
C LYS A 131 -28.83 -2.90 -8.52
N THR A 132 -28.90 -1.77 -9.22
CA THR A 132 -28.59 -0.44 -8.69
C THR A 132 -29.86 0.40 -8.53
N ALA A 133 -29.92 1.20 -7.46
CA ALA A 133 -30.95 2.22 -7.27
C ALA A 133 -30.84 3.36 -8.30
N SER A 134 -31.71 4.38 -8.20
CA SER A 134 -31.60 5.63 -8.96
C SER A 134 -30.25 6.31 -8.72
N PRO A 135 -29.47 6.69 -9.76
CA PRO A 135 -28.21 7.37 -9.54
C PRO A 135 -28.46 8.73 -8.90
N GLU A 136 -27.53 9.16 -8.03
CA GLU A 136 -27.57 10.48 -7.40
C GLU A 136 -27.40 11.63 -8.42
N SER A 137 -26.86 11.35 -9.61
CA SER A 137 -26.75 12.27 -10.74
C SER A 137 -26.73 11.51 -12.08
N TRP A 138 -27.19 12.16 -13.15
CA TRP A 138 -27.24 11.61 -14.50
C TRP A 138 -25.87 11.31 -15.13
N THR A 139 -24.80 11.97 -14.67
CA THR A 139 -23.42 11.72 -15.11
C THR A 139 -22.62 10.86 -14.14
N CYS A 140 -23.27 10.34 -13.09
CA CYS A 140 -22.61 9.55 -12.07
C CYS A 140 -22.30 8.14 -12.59
N MET A 141 -21.08 7.66 -12.32
CA MET A 141 -20.61 6.33 -12.68
C MET A 141 -19.89 5.70 -11.49
N ASP A 142 -20.31 4.50 -11.09
CA ASP A 142 -19.52 3.64 -10.22
C ASP A 142 -18.64 2.72 -11.07
N LEU A 143 -17.38 2.56 -10.69
CA LEU A 143 -16.46 1.57 -11.25
C LEU A 143 -16.22 0.50 -10.18
N TYR A 144 -16.47 -0.76 -10.54
CA TYR A 144 -16.30 -1.91 -9.66
C TYR A 144 -15.15 -2.78 -10.12
N VAL A 145 -14.40 -3.32 -9.17
CA VAL A 145 -13.40 -4.36 -9.37
C VAL A 145 -13.95 -5.65 -8.76
N PHE A 146 -14.00 -6.71 -9.54
CA PHE A 146 -14.38 -8.05 -9.14
C PHE A 146 -13.13 -8.90 -9.03
N ALA A 147 -12.84 -9.42 -7.84
CA ALA A 147 -11.63 -10.16 -7.57
C ALA A 147 -11.90 -11.53 -6.95
N THR A 148 -11.12 -12.50 -7.39
CA THR A 148 -10.86 -13.77 -6.71
C THR A 148 -9.34 -13.91 -6.60
N PRO A 149 -8.81 -14.88 -5.83
CA PRO A 149 -7.39 -15.20 -5.86
C PRO A 149 -6.86 -15.60 -7.26
N TYR A 150 -7.74 -15.87 -8.21
CA TYR A 150 -7.43 -16.36 -9.55
C TYR A 150 -7.54 -15.27 -10.63
N ARG A 151 -8.42 -14.28 -10.44
CA ARG A 151 -8.64 -13.23 -11.43
C ARG A 151 -9.01 -11.89 -10.82
N ILE A 152 -8.67 -10.83 -11.56
CA ILE A 152 -9.23 -9.49 -11.37
C ILE A 152 -9.89 -9.07 -12.67
N ALA A 153 -11.11 -8.56 -12.56
CA ALA A 153 -11.83 -7.92 -13.62
C ALA A 153 -12.47 -6.63 -13.11
N TRP A 154 -12.92 -5.78 -14.01
CA TRP A 154 -13.60 -4.54 -13.65
C TRP A 154 -14.74 -4.27 -14.61
N ASP A 155 -15.74 -3.55 -14.12
CA ASP A 155 -16.87 -3.08 -14.92
C ASP A 155 -17.42 -1.77 -14.34
N TYR A 156 -18.15 -1.00 -15.15
CA TYR A 156 -18.69 0.30 -14.74
C TYR A 156 -20.19 0.42 -14.99
N TYR A 157 -20.89 1.12 -14.11
CA TYR A 157 -22.34 1.28 -14.18
C TYR A 157 -22.74 2.75 -14.04
N MET A 158 -23.58 3.23 -14.96
CA MET A 158 -24.03 4.63 -15.04
C MET A 158 -25.55 4.82 -14.92
N ARG A 159 -26.34 3.75 -15.04
CA ARG A 159 -27.81 3.82 -15.16
C ARG A 159 -28.49 3.04 -14.05
N SER A 160 -29.63 3.55 -13.56
CA SER A 160 -30.49 2.83 -12.61
C SER A 160 -31.38 1.80 -13.26
N ASN A 161 -31.77 0.79 -12.48
CA ASN A 161 -32.83 -0.17 -12.84
C ASN A 161 -32.58 -0.96 -14.14
N GLU A 162 -31.36 -0.95 -14.66
CA GLU A 162 -30.91 -1.97 -15.61
C GLU A 162 -30.42 -3.16 -14.79
N ASN A 163 -30.76 -4.39 -15.20
CA ASN A 163 -30.17 -5.61 -14.65
C ASN A 163 -28.73 -5.69 -15.16
N HIS A 164 -27.83 -4.96 -14.52
CA HIS A 164 -26.41 -5.00 -14.86
C HIS A 164 -25.89 -6.41 -14.62
N THR A 165 -25.05 -6.88 -15.54
CA THR A 165 -24.48 -8.22 -15.45
C THR A 165 -22.99 -8.18 -15.69
N PHE A 166 -22.23 -8.77 -14.78
CA PHE A 166 -20.82 -9.08 -14.99
C PHE A 166 -20.68 -10.59 -15.21
N GLU A 167 -20.22 -10.99 -16.41
CA GLU A 167 -20.12 -12.40 -16.80
C GLU A 167 -18.68 -12.91 -16.75
N ILE A 168 -18.49 -13.97 -15.96
CA ILE A 168 -17.35 -14.88 -16.03
C ILE A 168 -17.74 -16.01 -17.00
N LYS A 169 -17.26 -15.92 -18.24
CA LYS A 169 -17.60 -16.89 -19.30
C LYS A 169 -17.14 -18.31 -18.98
N ALA A 170 -15.99 -18.42 -18.35
CA ALA A 170 -15.34 -19.67 -18.01
C ALA A 170 -14.51 -19.50 -16.74
N TRP A 171 -14.58 -20.47 -15.83
CA TRP A 171 -13.62 -20.62 -14.73
C TRP A 171 -12.25 -20.96 -15.30
N GLU A 172 -11.20 -20.34 -14.74
CA GLU A 172 -9.84 -20.64 -15.19
C GLU A 172 -9.44 -22.05 -14.74
N GLU A 173 -9.81 -22.41 -13.51
CA GLU A 173 -9.49 -23.68 -12.88
C GLU A 173 -10.64 -24.16 -11.98
N ALA A 174 -10.68 -25.46 -11.69
CA ALA A 174 -11.70 -26.03 -10.80
C ALA A 174 -11.61 -25.47 -9.37
N ALA A 175 -10.40 -25.10 -8.95
CA ALA A 175 -10.16 -24.51 -7.63
C ALA A 175 -10.79 -23.12 -7.50
N GLU A 176 -10.84 -22.34 -8.58
CA GLU A 176 -11.52 -21.04 -8.60
C GLU A 176 -13.03 -21.19 -8.35
N LEU A 177 -13.67 -22.15 -9.03
CA LEU A 177 -15.08 -22.45 -8.82
C LEU A 177 -15.34 -22.85 -7.36
N GLU A 178 -14.48 -23.68 -6.78
CA GLU A 178 -14.64 -24.13 -5.40
C GLU A 178 -14.44 -22.97 -4.41
N TYR A 179 -13.43 -22.12 -4.63
CA TYR A 179 -13.23 -20.91 -3.85
C TYR A 179 -14.45 -19.99 -3.89
N VAL A 180 -15.00 -19.72 -5.09
CA VAL A 180 -16.16 -18.84 -5.24
C VAL A 180 -17.42 -19.42 -4.58
N LYS A 181 -17.59 -20.74 -4.55
CA LYS A 181 -18.70 -21.36 -3.80
C LYS A 181 -18.60 -21.13 -2.30
N GLN A 182 -17.38 -21.14 -1.75
CA GLN A 182 -17.15 -21.04 -0.32
C GLN A 182 -17.08 -19.59 0.16
N HIS A 183 -16.42 -18.71 -0.61
CA HIS A 183 -16.08 -17.35 -0.20
C HIS A 183 -16.79 -16.27 -1.02
N GLY A 184 -17.32 -16.61 -2.19
CA GLY A 184 -17.87 -15.66 -3.14
C GLY A 184 -16.80 -14.88 -3.93
N ILE A 185 -17.27 -13.93 -4.73
CA ILE A 185 -16.42 -12.99 -5.48
C ILE A 185 -16.35 -11.68 -4.68
N ALA A 186 -15.13 -11.23 -4.38
CA ALA A 186 -14.91 -9.95 -3.71
C ALA A 186 -15.21 -8.80 -4.68
N VAL A 187 -16.02 -7.86 -4.23
CA VAL A 187 -16.42 -6.68 -4.99
C VAL A 187 -15.82 -5.45 -4.30
N PHE A 188 -15.06 -4.68 -5.07
CA PHE A 188 -14.51 -3.42 -4.62
C PHE A 188 -15.10 -2.27 -5.44
N LEU A 189 -15.40 -1.16 -4.77
CA LEU A 189 -15.85 0.07 -5.39
C LEU A 189 -14.66 1.03 -5.51
N MET A 190 -14.48 1.61 -6.68
CA MET A 190 -13.57 2.75 -6.87
C MET A 190 -14.30 4.03 -6.46
N PRO A 191 -13.96 4.66 -5.32
CA PRO A 191 -14.77 5.77 -4.76
C PRO A 191 -14.84 6.99 -5.67
N SER A 192 -13.84 7.14 -6.53
CA SER A 192 -13.67 8.27 -7.45
C SER A 192 -14.21 8.02 -8.86
N GLY A 193 -14.67 6.81 -9.18
CA GLY A 193 -15.08 6.42 -10.53
C GLY A 193 -13.94 6.57 -11.57
N MET A 194 -14.24 6.37 -12.87
CA MET A 194 -13.21 6.38 -13.93
C MET A 194 -12.57 7.78 -14.14
N LEU A 195 -13.36 8.86 -14.03
CA LEU A 195 -12.85 10.22 -14.20
C LEU A 195 -12.00 10.65 -13.01
N GLY A 196 -12.42 10.30 -11.78
CA GLY A 196 -11.62 10.56 -10.60
C GLY A 196 -10.39 9.67 -10.52
N MET A 197 -10.41 8.43 -11.04
CA MET A 197 -9.20 7.61 -11.21
C MET A 197 -8.18 8.27 -12.15
N LEU A 198 -8.63 8.80 -13.29
CA LEU A 198 -7.75 9.54 -14.22
C LEU A 198 -7.18 10.82 -13.59
N LEU A 199 -7.98 11.51 -12.76
CA LEU A 199 -7.54 12.70 -12.03
C LEU A 199 -6.60 12.36 -10.86
N SER A 200 -6.84 11.28 -10.11
CA SER A 200 -5.97 10.86 -9.02
C SER A 200 -4.63 10.29 -9.51
N LEU A 201 -4.55 9.79 -10.76
CA LEU A 201 -3.27 9.50 -11.41
C LEU A 201 -2.43 10.77 -11.59
N VAL A 202 -3.06 11.95 -11.76
CA VAL A 202 -2.36 13.25 -11.78
C VAL A 202 -1.78 13.60 -10.40
N ASP A 203 -2.26 13.00 -9.32
CA ASP A 203 -1.74 13.21 -7.96
C ASP A 203 -0.67 12.17 -7.55
N VAL A 204 -0.67 10.98 -8.15
CA VAL A 204 0.35 9.94 -7.88
C VAL A 204 1.59 10.05 -8.74
N ILE A 205 1.43 10.23 -10.05
CA ILE A 205 2.56 10.37 -11.00
C ILE A 205 3.58 11.42 -10.53
N PRO A 206 3.19 12.61 -10.02
CA PRO A 206 4.14 13.56 -9.47
C PRO A 206 4.99 13.03 -8.30
N LEU A 207 4.48 12.15 -7.44
CA LEU A 207 5.22 11.69 -6.26
C LEU A 207 6.56 11.06 -6.63
N PHE A 208 6.64 10.43 -7.80
CA PHE A 208 7.84 9.77 -8.30
C PHE A 208 8.71 10.68 -9.19
N SER A 209 8.28 11.93 -9.43
CA SER A 209 8.99 12.89 -10.27
C SER A 209 10.20 13.49 -9.53
N ASN A 210 11.36 13.54 -10.19
CA ASN A 210 12.55 14.19 -9.65
C ASN A 210 12.57 15.70 -9.97
N THR A 211 11.51 16.41 -9.55
CA THR A 211 11.32 17.83 -9.82
C THR A 211 10.85 18.57 -8.57
N GLY A 212 10.90 19.91 -8.58
CA GLY A 212 10.29 20.71 -7.50
C GLY A 212 8.79 20.43 -7.35
N TRP A 213 8.08 20.17 -8.45
CA TRP A 213 6.68 19.76 -8.42
C TRP A 213 6.48 18.41 -7.71
N GLY A 214 7.34 17.42 -8.00
CA GLY A 214 7.30 16.14 -7.29
C GLY A 214 7.59 16.30 -5.80
N GLN A 215 8.55 17.15 -5.44
CA GLN A 215 8.83 17.48 -4.04
C GLN A 215 7.60 18.09 -3.35
N ASP A 216 6.99 19.11 -3.95
CA ASP A 216 5.79 19.75 -3.40
C ASP A 216 4.61 18.77 -3.25
N ALA A 217 4.47 17.83 -4.21
CA ALA A 217 3.45 16.78 -4.15
C ALA A 217 3.68 15.81 -2.98
N ASN A 218 4.92 15.36 -2.76
CA ASN A 218 5.28 14.51 -1.62
C ASN A 218 4.97 15.23 -0.28
N LEU A 219 5.38 16.49 -0.15
CA LEU A 219 5.13 17.29 1.05
C LEU A 219 3.63 17.51 1.29
N ALA A 220 2.86 17.80 0.24
CA ALA A 220 1.42 17.98 0.32
C ALA A 220 0.71 16.67 0.72
N PHE A 221 1.14 15.54 0.17
CA PHE A 221 0.62 14.22 0.52
C PHE A 221 0.84 13.90 1.99
N LEU A 222 2.08 13.99 2.48
CA LEU A 222 2.42 13.70 3.87
C LEU A 222 1.71 14.65 4.84
N LYS A 223 1.60 15.94 4.50
CA LYS A 223 0.83 16.90 5.30
C LYS A 223 -0.65 16.54 5.38
N LYS A 224 -1.26 16.13 4.25
CA LYS A 224 -2.68 15.77 4.17
C LYS A 224 -2.99 14.49 4.93
N HIS A 225 -2.13 13.48 4.83
CA HIS A 225 -2.41 12.13 5.30
C HIS A 225 -1.79 11.77 6.65
N MET A 226 -0.72 12.46 7.06
CA MET A 226 -0.02 12.21 8.33
C MET A 226 0.00 13.42 9.25
N GLY A 227 -0.53 14.57 8.83
CA GLY A 227 -0.61 15.78 9.67
C GLY A 227 0.72 16.47 9.99
N THR A 228 1.85 16.00 9.46
CA THR A 228 3.16 16.64 9.68
C THR A 228 3.34 17.90 8.83
N SER A 229 4.14 18.84 9.35
CA SER A 229 4.61 19.99 8.58
C SER A 229 6.12 19.91 8.43
N PHE A 230 6.59 19.62 7.22
CA PHE A 230 8.02 19.74 6.87
C PHE A 230 8.41 21.22 6.85
N GLN A 231 8.95 21.70 7.97
CA GLN A 231 9.42 23.08 8.10
C GLN A 231 10.81 23.20 7.46
N LYS A 232 11.03 24.25 6.67
CA LYS A 232 12.36 24.51 6.12
C LYS A 232 13.35 24.93 7.22
N ARG A 233 14.58 24.44 7.12
CA ARG A 233 15.71 24.77 8.00
C ARG A 233 16.44 26.01 7.52
N SER A 234 17.05 26.72 8.46
CA SER A 234 18.03 27.76 8.15
C SER A 234 19.28 27.12 7.53
N GLN A 235 19.88 27.80 6.53
CA GLN A 235 21.16 27.37 5.98
C GLN A 235 22.30 27.55 7.01
N PRO A 236 23.39 26.76 6.91
CA PRO A 236 23.63 25.69 5.93
C PRO A 236 22.82 24.42 6.20
N TRP A 237 22.45 23.69 5.15
CA TRP A 237 21.68 22.44 5.26
C TRP A 237 22.54 21.19 5.47
N SER A 238 23.85 21.35 5.50
CA SER A 238 24.80 20.28 5.82
C SER A 238 25.61 20.66 7.05
N ALA A 239 25.79 19.70 7.96
CA ALA A 239 26.64 19.85 9.12
C ALA A 239 28.11 19.53 8.77
N ASN A 240 29.04 20.22 9.43
CA ASN A 240 30.47 19.88 9.37
C ASN A 240 30.79 18.84 10.46
N ILE A 241 30.57 17.57 10.13
CA ILE A 241 30.69 16.44 11.07
C ILE A 241 32.17 16.16 11.36
N ARG A 242 32.52 16.11 12.65
CA ARG A 242 33.82 15.64 13.12
C ARG A 242 33.78 14.15 13.39
N ARG A 243 34.72 13.39 12.82
CA ARG A 243 34.72 11.91 12.87
C ARG A 243 34.94 11.36 14.28
N GLU A 244 35.63 12.11 15.12
CA GLU A 244 35.87 11.79 16.53
C GLU A 244 34.59 11.80 17.36
N ASP A 245 33.59 12.60 16.98
CA ASP A 245 32.33 12.74 17.73
C ASP A 245 31.30 11.65 17.37
N VAL A 246 31.52 10.91 16.28
CA VAL A 246 30.65 9.81 15.80
C VAL A 246 31.18 8.48 16.31
N HIS A 247 30.30 7.56 16.70
CA HIS A 247 30.70 6.29 17.31
C HIS A 247 30.06 5.10 16.60
N SER A 248 30.68 3.92 16.74
CA SER A 248 30.06 2.67 16.30
C SER A 248 28.71 2.48 16.97
N GLY A 249 27.72 2.10 16.17
CA GLY A 249 26.35 1.94 16.59
C GLY A 249 25.52 3.22 16.54
N ASP A 250 26.07 4.41 16.25
CA ASP A 250 25.25 5.60 16.07
C ASP A 250 24.36 5.45 14.82
N PHE A 251 23.05 5.70 14.99
CA PHE A 251 22.01 5.39 14.01
C PHE A 251 21.79 6.56 13.05
N LEU A 252 21.55 6.25 11.78
CA LEU A 252 21.17 7.23 10.76
C LEU A 252 19.74 6.96 10.30
N ALA A 253 18.86 7.94 10.45
CA ALA A 253 17.53 7.96 9.87
C ALA A 253 17.53 8.86 8.63
N LEU A 254 17.11 8.32 7.48
CA LEU A 254 17.10 9.02 6.20
C LEU A 254 15.67 9.19 5.70
N SER A 255 15.41 10.35 5.10
CA SER A 255 14.13 10.67 4.51
C SER A 255 14.38 11.31 3.14
N LYS A 256 13.79 10.77 2.09
CA LYS A 256 13.78 11.35 0.75
C LYS A 256 12.37 11.85 0.46
N ILE A 257 12.27 12.97 -0.24
CA ILE A 257 11.00 13.64 -0.56
C ILE A 257 10.89 13.99 -2.04
N ARG A 258 11.80 13.51 -2.88
CA ARG A 258 11.82 13.79 -4.32
C ARG A 258 12.30 12.58 -5.12
N GLY A 259 11.87 12.47 -6.38
CA GLY A 259 12.28 11.40 -7.28
C GLY A 259 11.66 10.03 -6.96
N ARG A 260 12.10 8.99 -7.66
CA ARG A 260 11.57 7.62 -7.52
C ARG A 260 11.55 7.17 -6.07
N TRP A 261 12.70 7.28 -5.39
CA TRP A 261 12.85 6.89 -3.99
C TRP A 261 12.06 7.78 -3.03
N GLY A 262 11.95 9.08 -3.31
CA GLY A 262 11.08 9.96 -2.53
C GLY A 262 9.61 9.56 -2.58
N GLY A 263 9.11 9.18 -3.77
CA GLY A 263 7.74 8.70 -3.93
C GLY A 263 7.48 7.39 -3.17
N PHE A 264 8.39 6.41 -3.28
CA PHE A 264 8.30 5.16 -2.50
C PHE A 264 8.32 5.42 -1.00
N GLN A 265 9.29 6.20 -0.51
CA GLN A 265 9.39 6.52 0.91
C GLN A 265 8.17 7.32 1.40
N THR A 266 7.55 8.16 0.58
CA THR A 266 6.32 8.86 0.96
C THR A 266 5.16 7.91 1.22
N LEU A 267 5.02 6.85 0.40
CA LEU A 267 4.01 5.83 0.63
C LEU A 267 4.36 4.96 1.84
N GLU A 268 5.62 4.56 1.99
CA GLU A 268 6.13 3.82 3.14
C GLU A 268 5.88 4.55 4.47
N LYS A 269 6.23 5.85 4.53
CA LYS A 269 5.95 6.72 5.67
C LYS A 269 4.47 6.71 6.03
N TRP A 270 3.60 6.75 5.04
CA TRP A 270 2.17 6.75 5.24
C TRP A 270 1.62 5.43 5.81
N VAL A 271 2.11 4.28 5.34
CA VAL A 271 1.68 2.97 5.88
C VAL A 271 2.28 2.65 7.25
N THR A 272 3.52 3.08 7.51
CA THR A 272 4.25 2.75 8.76
C THR A 272 4.15 3.80 9.86
N GLY A 273 3.74 5.02 9.53
CA GLY A 273 3.87 6.16 10.43
C GLY A 273 5.31 6.63 10.66
N ALA A 274 6.29 6.00 10.01
CA ALA A 274 7.66 6.49 10.02
C ALA A 274 7.74 7.81 9.26
N PHE A 275 8.58 8.73 9.71
CA PHE A 275 8.88 9.98 9.00
C PHE A 275 10.25 9.93 8.29
N ALA A 276 10.95 8.81 8.47
CA ALA A 276 12.10 8.36 7.71
C ALA A 276 11.68 7.15 6.86
N GLY A 277 12.34 6.95 5.71
CA GLY A 277 12.08 5.83 4.80
C GLY A 277 13.34 5.03 4.45
N HIS A 278 14.44 5.25 5.16
CA HIS A 278 15.62 4.41 5.09
C HIS A 278 16.50 4.60 6.33
N THR A 279 17.33 3.62 6.65
CA THR A 279 18.21 3.68 7.82
C THR A 279 19.60 3.13 7.51
N ALA A 280 20.60 3.69 8.17
CA ALA A 280 21.97 3.21 8.13
C ALA A 280 22.61 3.30 9.53
N VAL A 281 23.80 2.76 9.72
CA VAL A 281 24.51 2.80 11.00
C VAL A 281 26.00 3.06 10.81
N PHE A 282 26.59 3.80 11.74
CA PHE A 282 28.03 4.01 11.77
C PHE A 282 28.77 2.82 12.40
N LEU A 283 29.93 2.49 11.83
CA LEU A 283 30.90 1.54 12.39
C LEU A 283 32.31 2.08 12.23
N LYS A 284 33.14 1.97 13.27
CA LYS A 284 34.56 2.29 13.25
C LYS A 284 35.38 1.01 13.28
N ASP A 285 36.29 0.84 12.33
CA ASP A 285 37.19 -0.31 12.35
C ASP A 285 38.34 -0.13 13.37
N GLU A 286 39.17 -1.17 13.52
CA GLU A 286 40.31 -1.17 14.44
C GLU A 286 41.35 -0.06 14.14
N ASN A 287 41.36 0.46 12.91
CA ASN A 287 42.23 1.55 12.48
C ASN A 287 41.59 2.94 12.71
N GLY A 288 40.36 2.99 13.22
CA GLY A 288 39.59 4.22 13.40
C GLY A 288 38.96 4.76 12.12
N THR A 289 38.95 3.98 11.03
CA THR A 289 38.25 4.36 9.79
C THR A 289 36.76 4.29 10.03
N LEU A 290 36.03 5.33 9.60
CA LEU A 290 34.58 5.40 9.74
C LEU A 290 33.90 4.82 8.50
N TRP A 291 32.96 3.91 8.74
CA TRP A 291 32.15 3.21 7.76
C TRP A 291 30.67 3.48 8.02
N VAL A 292 29.88 3.47 6.96
CA VAL A 292 28.41 3.45 7.03
C VAL A 292 27.94 2.10 6.52
N ALA A 293 27.26 1.34 7.38
CA ALA A 293 26.66 0.07 7.04
C ALA A 293 25.15 0.22 6.85
N GLU A 294 24.62 -0.34 5.77
CA GLU A 294 23.19 -0.29 5.45
C GLU A 294 22.75 -1.51 4.63
N SER A 295 21.47 -1.87 4.75
CA SER A 295 20.80 -2.78 3.83
C SER A 295 19.97 -1.97 2.86
N GLY A 296 20.10 -2.21 1.56
CA GLY A 296 19.41 -1.43 0.50
C GLY A 296 20.37 -0.62 -0.37
N TYR A 297 21.67 -0.93 -0.35
CA TYR A 297 22.65 -0.32 -1.22
C TYR A 297 22.56 -0.92 -2.63
N GLU A 298 22.32 -0.09 -3.64
CA GLU A 298 22.25 -0.53 -5.03
C GLU A 298 23.65 -0.78 -5.60
N ASN A 299 23.95 -2.03 -5.93
CA ASN A 299 25.23 -2.40 -6.52
C ASN A 299 25.30 -2.01 -8.03
N LYS A 300 26.44 -2.24 -8.68
CA LYS A 300 26.64 -1.91 -10.11
C LYS A 300 25.72 -2.67 -11.09
N LYS A 301 25.07 -3.74 -10.64
CA LYS A 301 24.12 -4.54 -11.42
C LYS A 301 22.67 -4.09 -11.20
N GLY A 302 22.43 -3.19 -10.26
CA GLY A 302 21.09 -2.76 -9.85
C GLY A 302 20.47 -3.61 -8.75
N ASP A 303 21.21 -4.55 -8.15
CA ASP A 303 20.69 -5.33 -7.02
C ASP A 303 20.89 -4.56 -5.71
N GLU A 304 19.87 -4.56 -4.85
CA GLU A 304 19.94 -4.02 -3.50
C GLU A 304 20.53 -5.04 -2.54
N ILE A 305 21.63 -4.65 -1.90
CA ILE A 305 22.42 -5.52 -1.02
C ILE A 305 22.74 -4.82 0.30
N ILE A 306 23.25 -5.60 1.23
CA ILE A 306 23.90 -5.09 2.44
C ILE A 306 25.33 -4.70 2.11
N SER A 307 25.70 -3.46 2.46
CA SER A 307 27.02 -2.88 2.17
C SER A 307 27.61 -2.18 3.40
N MET A 308 28.94 -2.11 3.45
CA MET A 308 29.68 -1.21 4.33
C MET A 308 30.54 -0.28 3.47
N THR A 309 30.14 0.98 3.40
CA THR A 309 30.78 1.98 2.54
C THR A 309 31.62 2.94 3.39
N PRO A 310 32.86 3.30 2.98
CA PRO A 310 33.64 4.30 3.68
C PRO A 310 32.88 5.62 3.80
N TRP A 311 32.96 6.29 4.94
CA TRP A 311 32.21 7.53 5.22
C TRP A 311 32.38 8.59 4.14
N ASP A 312 33.59 8.83 3.64
CA ASP A 312 33.84 9.87 2.63
C ASP A 312 33.14 9.58 1.30
N GLU A 313 33.05 8.30 0.93
CA GLU A 313 32.33 7.87 -0.27
C GLU A 313 30.83 8.00 -0.04
N TRP A 314 30.32 7.47 1.08
CA TRP A 314 28.90 7.53 1.43
C TRP A 314 28.39 8.97 1.55
N TRP A 315 29.13 9.82 2.26
CA TRP A 315 28.81 11.24 2.43
C TRP A 315 28.90 12.00 1.11
N GLY A 316 29.90 11.69 0.28
CA GLY A 316 30.02 12.24 -1.06
C GLY A 316 28.82 11.89 -1.96
N MET A 317 28.25 10.69 -1.81
CA MET A 317 27.01 10.30 -2.49
C MET A 317 25.81 11.05 -1.92
N ALA A 318 25.65 11.12 -0.60
CA ALA A 318 24.55 11.81 0.06
C ALA A 318 24.48 13.31 -0.32
N LEU A 319 25.64 13.98 -0.42
CA LEU A 319 25.71 15.40 -0.85
C LEU A 319 25.38 15.62 -2.32
N LYS A 320 25.52 14.59 -3.17
CA LYS A 320 25.21 14.65 -4.62
C LYS A 320 23.83 14.09 -4.94
N ASP A 321 23.16 13.50 -3.96
CA ASP A 321 21.84 12.90 -4.14
C ASP A 321 20.81 13.98 -4.48
N ASP A 322 20.32 13.93 -5.71
CA ASP A 322 19.34 14.87 -6.23
C ASP A 322 17.90 14.53 -5.81
N SER A 323 17.67 13.55 -4.94
CA SER A 323 16.37 13.29 -4.30
C SER A 323 16.08 14.18 -3.09
N ASN A 324 16.96 15.14 -2.77
CA ASN A 324 16.88 16.03 -1.61
C ASN A 324 16.72 15.23 -0.31
N PRO A 325 17.74 14.48 0.15
CA PRO A 325 17.67 13.70 1.37
C PRO A 325 17.74 14.59 2.62
N GLN A 326 16.97 14.22 3.63
CA GLN A 326 17.09 14.66 5.01
C GLN A 326 17.70 13.52 5.82
N ILE A 327 18.75 13.80 6.60
CA ILE A 327 19.49 12.79 7.35
C ILE A 327 19.63 13.23 8.79
N ALA A 328 19.13 12.41 9.71
CA ALA A 328 19.30 12.57 11.15
C ALA A 328 20.25 11.49 11.68
N LEU A 329 21.20 11.93 12.50
CA LEU A 329 22.06 11.09 13.33
C LEU A 329 21.47 11.04 14.74
N LEU A 330 21.24 9.81 15.22
CA LEU A 330 20.75 9.49 16.56
C LEU A 330 21.89 8.78 17.32
N PRO A 331 22.66 9.51 18.16
CA PRO A 331 23.72 8.91 18.94
C PRO A 331 23.15 7.92 19.97
N LEU A 332 23.85 6.81 20.22
CA LEU A 332 23.48 5.92 21.33
C LEU A 332 23.67 6.62 22.68
N HIS A 333 22.76 6.35 23.63
CA HIS A 333 22.90 6.81 25.01
C HIS A 333 24.22 6.27 25.62
N PRO A 334 24.95 7.03 26.45
CA PRO A 334 26.20 6.58 27.05
C PRO A 334 26.12 5.20 27.75
N ASP A 335 25.02 4.93 28.45
CA ASP A 335 24.82 3.64 29.14
C ASP A 335 24.60 2.46 28.17
N VAL A 336 23.97 2.72 27.02
CA VAL A 336 23.83 1.73 25.96
C VAL A 336 25.17 1.52 25.27
N ARG A 337 25.88 2.60 24.96
CA ARG A 337 27.22 2.57 24.35
C ARG A 337 28.22 1.81 25.21
N ALA A 338 28.17 1.95 26.53
CA ALA A 338 29.03 1.21 27.46
C ALA A 338 28.82 -0.31 27.41
N ARG A 339 27.65 -0.79 26.96
CA ARG A 339 27.32 -2.21 26.81
C ARG A 339 27.43 -2.70 25.37
N PHE A 340 27.59 -1.81 24.41
CA PHE A 340 27.68 -2.13 22.99
C PHE A 340 28.98 -2.87 22.68
N ASN A 341 28.87 -4.14 22.30
CA ASN A 341 30.01 -4.95 21.88
C ASN A 341 30.35 -4.68 20.41
N GLU A 342 31.33 -3.80 20.19
CA GLU A 342 31.77 -3.38 18.86
C GLU A 342 32.34 -4.53 18.01
N SER A 343 33.07 -5.47 18.60
CA SER A 343 33.59 -6.64 17.88
C SER A 343 32.45 -7.55 17.41
N ALA A 344 31.43 -7.76 18.24
CA ALA A 344 30.25 -8.54 17.85
C ALA A 344 29.44 -7.83 16.76
N ALA A 345 29.28 -6.51 16.84
CA ALA A 345 28.64 -5.70 15.80
C ALA A 345 29.35 -5.86 14.44
N TRP A 346 30.67 -5.75 14.42
CA TRP A 346 31.47 -5.97 13.20
C TRP A 346 31.42 -7.41 12.68
N ASN A 347 31.40 -8.40 13.56
CA ASN A 347 31.24 -9.79 13.15
C ASN A 347 29.89 -10.01 12.46
N PHE A 348 28.82 -9.45 13.03
CA PHE A 348 27.50 -9.49 12.42
C PHE A 348 27.46 -8.76 11.07
N ALA A 349 27.91 -7.51 11.02
CA ALA A 349 27.91 -6.72 9.78
C ALA A 349 28.68 -7.41 8.65
N ARG A 350 29.87 -7.97 8.95
CA ARG A 350 30.65 -8.75 7.97
C ARG A 350 29.95 -10.03 7.52
N SER A 351 29.22 -10.71 8.40
CA SER A 351 28.47 -11.92 8.03
C SER A 351 27.32 -11.64 7.06
N MET A 352 26.78 -10.42 7.10
CA MET A 352 25.68 -9.97 6.26
C MET A 352 26.14 -9.25 4.99
N TYR A 353 27.42 -8.89 4.87
CA TYR A 353 27.93 -8.16 3.70
C TYR A 353 27.66 -8.90 2.38
N GLY A 354 27.10 -8.18 1.41
CA GLY A 354 26.75 -8.71 0.09
C GLY A 354 25.50 -9.58 0.05
N LYS A 355 24.82 -9.79 1.19
CA LYS A 355 23.52 -10.46 1.25
C LYS A 355 22.41 -9.58 0.68
N PRO A 356 21.30 -10.17 0.19
CA PRO A 356 20.22 -9.42 -0.42
C PRO A 356 19.41 -8.60 0.58
N TYR A 357 18.74 -7.57 0.08
CA TYR A 357 17.75 -6.80 0.82
C TYR A 357 16.55 -7.66 1.24
N GLY A 358 15.98 -7.37 2.41
CA GLY A 358 14.83 -8.08 2.99
C GLY A 358 13.50 -7.76 2.31
N TYR A 359 13.31 -8.12 1.04
CA TYR A 359 12.02 -7.96 0.37
C TYR A 359 10.96 -8.92 0.92
N HIS A 360 11.35 -10.13 1.32
CA HIS A 360 10.46 -11.18 1.83
C HIS A 360 9.76 -10.81 3.14
N ASN A 361 10.38 -9.98 3.98
CA ASN A 361 9.87 -9.59 5.29
C ASN A 361 9.35 -8.15 5.36
N MET A 362 9.66 -7.30 4.38
CA MET A 362 9.27 -5.89 4.39
C MET A 362 7.77 -5.69 4.63
N ILE A 363 6.90 -6.39 3.89
CA ILE A 363 5.44 -6.22 4.03
C ILE A 363 4.92 -6.70 5.38
N PHE A 364 5.54 -7.71 5.99
CA PHE A 364 5.09 -8.27 7.26
C PHE A 364 5.49 -7.41 8.45
N SER A 365 6.55 -6.59 8.32
CA SER A 365 7.03 -5.69 9.39
C SER A 365 6.05 -4.59 9.82
N TRP A 366 4.90 -4.46 9.16
CA TRP A 366 3.85 -3.51 9.56
C TRP A 366 2.45 -4.14 9.58
N ILE A 367 2.31 -5.46 9.41
CA ILE A 367 1.01 -6.16 9.41
C ILE A 367 0.89 -7.02 10.67
N ASP A 368 0.78 -6.34 11.83
CA ASP A 368 0.81 -7.06 13.12
C ASP A 368 -0.61 -7.38 13.63
N THR A 369 -1.63 -6.63 13.20
CA THR A 369 -3.03 -6.83 13.62
C THR A 369 -3.94 -7.35 12.50
N MET A 370 -5.17 -7.77 12.83
CA MET A 370 -6.11 -8.32 11.84
C MET A 370 -6.73 -7.27 10.91
N SER A 371 -6.75 -5.99 11.32
CA SER A 371 -7.52 -4.94 10.64
C SER A 371 -7.00 -3.51 10.83
N GLU A 372 -6.09 -3.26 11.77
CA GLU A 372 -5.68 -1.90 12.18
C GLU A 372 -4.27 -1.52 11.72
N ASN A 373 -3.81 -2.12 10.62
CA ASN A 373 -2.47 -1.87 10.05
C ASN A 373 -2.48 -1.00 8.80
N TYR A 374 -3.66 -0.84 8.20
CA TYR A 374 -3.78 -0.31 6.85
C TYR A 374 -4.39 1.08 6.85
N PRO A 375 -3.80 2.04 6.13
CA PRO A 375 -4.45 3.32 5.88
C PRO A 375 -5.77 3.13 5.13
N PRO A 376 -6.89 3.69 5.60
CA PRO A 376 -8.13 3.68 4.82
C PRO A 376 -7.91 4.29 3.42
N PRO A 377 -8.46 3.70 2.33
CA PRO A 377 -9.39 2.58 2.28
C PRO A 377 -8.73 1.20 2.11
N LEU A 378 -7.41 1.06 2.30
CA LEU A 378 -6.76 -0.24 2.27
C LEU A 378 -7.36 -1.13 3.36
N ASP A 379 -7.75 -2.34 2.97
CA ASP A 379 -8.15 -3.40 3.88
C ASP A 379 -7.48 -4.72 3.46
N SER A 380 -7.58 -5.72 4.32
CA SER A 380 -6.95 -7.02 4.09
C SER A 380 -7.44 -7.73 2.81
N ASN A 381 -8.68 -7.50 2.39
CA ASN A 381 -9.22 -8.09 1.15
C ASN A 381 -8.57 -7.44 -0.07
N LEU A 382 -8.33 -6.14 -0.03
CA LEU A 382 -7.61 -5.45 -1.10
C LEU A 382 -6.15 -5.89 -1.15
N VAL A 383 -5.49 -6.06 -0.01
CA VAL A 383 -4.12 -6.61 0.06
C VAL A 383 -4.07 -8.02 -0.52
N MET A 384 -5.01 -8.89 -0.14
CA MET A 384 -5.16 -10.22 -0.75
C MET A 384 -5.32 -10.15 -2.27
N ALA A 385 -6.23 -9.29 -2.77
CA ALA A 385 -6.46 -9.15 -4.20
C ALA A 385 -5.22 -8.67 -4.95
N ILE A 386 -4.48 -7.69 -4.39
CA ILE A 386 -3.24 -7.17 -4.96
C ILE A 386 -2.14 -8.25 -4.94
N MET A 387 -1.97 -8.96 -3.83
CA MET A 387 -1.00 -10.07 -3.71
C MET A 387 -1.31 -11.17 -4.73
N SER A 388 -2.57 -11.58 -4.87
CA SER A 388 -3.01 -12.57 -5.85
C SER A 388 -2.74 -12.13 -7.29
N MET A 389 -3.06 -10.88 -7.62
CA MET A 389 -2.82 -10.33 -8.96
C MET A 389 -1.32 -10.23 -9.28
N TRP A 390 -0.53 -9.69 -8.35
CA TRP A 390 0.91 -9.49 -8.57
C TRP A 390 1.66 -10.84 -8.65
N THR A 391 1.21 -11.84 -7.87
CA THR A 391 1.70 -13.23 -7.98
C THR A 391 1.53 -13.81 -9.37
N ARG A 392 0.45 -13.45 -10.05
CA ARG A 392 0.20 -13.91 -11.42
C ARG A 392 0.92 -13.07 -12.48
N LEU A 393 0.97 -11.75 -12.32
CA LEU A 393 1.59 -10.85 -13.31
C LEU A 393 3.12 -10.93 -13.30
N GLN A 394 3.72 -11.14 -12.13
CA GLN A 394 5.17 -11.18 -11.93
C GLN A 394 5.55 -12.29 -10.93
N PRO A 395 5.38 -13.58 -11.30
CA PRO A 395 5.52 -14.72 -10.38
C PRO A 395 6.91 -14.84 -9.75
N HIS A 396 7.96 -14.47 -10.47
CA HIS A 396 9.33 -14.48 -9.93
C HIS A 396 9.54 -13.39 -8.87
N TYR A 397 8.88 -12.24 -8.98
CA TYR A 397 8.99 -11.17 -7.98
C TYR A 397 8.09 -11.45 -6.77
N ALA A 398 6.87 -11.95 -6.98
CA ALA A 398 5.97 -12.30 -5.89
C ALA A 398 6.45 -13.48 -5.04
N SER A 399 7.11 -14.47 -5.67
CA SER A 399 7.76 -15.55 -4.93
C SER A 399 8.76 -15.00 -3.92
N ASN A 400 9.48 -13.94 -4.30
CA ASN A 400 10.49 -13.27 -3.50
C ASN A 400 9.93 -12.22 -2.52
N MET A 401 8.63 -11.93 -2.55
CA MET A 401 8.03 -10.88 -1.72
C MET A 401 7.11 -11.44 -0.63
N TRP A 402 6.44 -12.57 -0.84
CA TRP A 402 5.54 -13.12 0.18
C TRP A 402 5.35 -14.64 0.16
N ASN A 403 5.48 -15.35 -0.98
CA ASN A 403 5.13 -16.79 -0.98
C ASN A 403 6.02 -17.59 -0.02
N GLU A 404 7.34 -17.40 -0.03
CA GLU A 404 8.23 -18.12 0.88
C GLU A 404 7.96 -17.74 2.34
N ALA A 405 7.71 -16.46 2.61
CA ALA A 405 7.41 -15.94 3.94
C ALA A 405 6.09 -16.48 4.50
N LEU A 406 5.06 -16.61 3.68
CA LEU A 406 3.77 -17.23 4.03
C LEU A 406 3.92 -18.74 4.25
N ASN A 407 4.72 -19.41 3.42
CA ASN A 407 5.05 -20.83 3.61
C ASN A 407 5.75 -21.06 4.95
N LYS A 408 6.73 -20.22 5.32
CA LYS A 408 7.42 -20.32 6.62
C LYS A 408 6.45 -20.17 7.80
N ARG A 409 5.53 -19.21 7.74
CA ARG A 409 4.47 -19.03 8.75
C ARG A 409 3.55 -20.26 8.88
N LEU A 410 3.28 -20.95 7.77
CA LEU A 410 2.57 -22.23 7.77
C LEU A 410 3.46 -23.45 8.08
N GLY A 411 4.78 -23.31 8.17
CA GLY A 411 5.68 -24.46 8.24
C GLY A 411 5.57 -25.39 7.02
N THR A 412 5.25 -24.83 5.85
CA THR A 412 5.19 -25.53 4.56
C THR A 412 6.33 -25.08 3.65
N GLU A 413 6.50 -25.74 2.51
CA GLU A 413 7.49 -25.35 1.51
C GLU A 413 6.88 -25.40 0.11
N LYS A 414 7.23 -24.41 -0.73
CA LYS A 414 6.94 -24.38 -2.17
C LYS A 414 5.45 -24.45 -2.53
N LEU A 415 4.55 -24.15 -1.60
CA LEU A 415 3.16 -23.88 -1.96
C LEU A 415 3.10 -22.53 -2.69
N ASP A 416 2.36 -22.47 -3.78
CA ASP A 416 1.96 -21.20 -4.36
C ASP A 416 0.91 -20.52 -3.46
N LEU A 417 0.56 -19.28 -3.76
CA LEU A 417 -0.39 -18.53 -2.94
C LEU A 417 -1.75 -19.25 -2.80
N HIS A 418 -2.17 -20.00 -3.81
CA HIS A 418 -3.39 -20.80 -3.74
C HIS A 418 -3.27 -21.97 -2.75
N GLY A 419 -2.19 -22.75 -2.85
CA GLY A 419 -1.88 -23.81 -1.90
C GLY A 419 -1.76 -23.28 -0.47
N ILE A 420 -1.17 -22.10 -0.30
CA ILE A 420 -1.11 -21.38 0.99
C ILE A 420 -2.52 -21.11 1.52
N ILE A 421 -3.39 -20.47 0.74
CA ILE A 421 -4.77 -20.15 1.16
C ILE A 421 -5.52 -21.42 1.55
N THR A 422 -5.45 -22.46 0.70
CA THR A 422 -6.12 -23.74 0.95
C THR A 422 -5.61 -24.43 2.21
N GLU A 423 -4.31 -24.44 2.43
CA GLU A 423 -3.71 -25.03 3.64
C GLU A 423 -4.04 -24.22 4.90
N THR A 424 -4.13 -22.90 4.77
CA THR A 424 -4.53 -21.98 5.85
C THR A 424 -5.95 -22.31 6.32
N GLU A 425 -6.89 -22.42 5.36
CA GLU A 425 -8.28 -22.81 5.61
C GLU A 425 -8.39 -24.22 6.18
N ARG A 426 -7.61 -25.18 5.66
CA ARG A 426 -7.56 -26.56 6.18
C ARG A 426 -7.15 -26.61 7.65
N ARG A 427 -6.34 -25.65 8.10
CA ARG A 427 -5.90 -25.51 9.51
C ARG A 427 -6.87 -24.67 10.36
N GLY A 428 -7.98 -24.21 9.79
CA GLY A 428 -8.96 -23.38 10.48
C GLY A 428 -8.44 -21.95 10.76
N LEU A 429 -7.43 -21.49 10.03
CA LEU A 429 -6.92 -20.13 10.09
C LEU A 429 -7.57 -19.29 8.99
N SER A 430 -7.76 -18.00 9.24
CA SER A 430 -8.03 -17.01 8.19
C SER A 430 -6.72 -16.53 7.57
N PHE A 431 -6.77 -16.02 6.33
CA PHE A 431 -5.58 -15.46 5.69
C PHE A 431 -5.01 -14.26 6.47
N ASN A 432 -5.87 -13.45 7.08
CA ASN A 432 -5.42 -12.35 7.93
C ASN A 432 -4.65 -12.86 9.15
N GLN A 433 -5.13 -13.93 9.81
CA GLN A 433 -4.40 -14.55 10.93
C GLN A 433 -3.06 -15.12 10.50
N LEU A 434 -2.94 -15.60 9.25
CA LEU A 434 -1.65 -16.00 8.70
C LEU A 434 -0.70 -14.81 8.59
N LEU A 435 -1.17 -13.66 8.09
CA LEU A 435 -0.34 -12.46 7.95
C LEU A 435 0.20 -11.94 9.29
N THR A 436 -0.56 -12.08 10.38
CA THR A 436 -0.17 -11.63 11.73
C THR A 436 0.77 -12.60 12.46
N ILE A 437 1.19 -13.71 11.85
CA ILE A 437 2.20 -14.57 12.47
C ILE A 437 3.55 -13.85 12.36
N PRO A 438 4.25 -13.58 13.49
CA PRO A 438 5.48 -12.80 13.47
C PRO A 438 6.57 -13.41 12.59
N GLU A 439 7.25 -12.57 11.82
CA GLU A 439 8.50 -12.93 11.17
C GLU A 439 9.55 -13.28 12.24
N ARG A 440 10.46 -14.22 11.91
CA ARG A 440 11.52 -14.63 12.82
C ARG A 440 12.89 -14.25 12.27
N ASP A 441 13.74 -13.70 13.13
CA ASP A 441 15.08 -13.22 12.75
C ASP A 441 16.02 -14.33 12.22
N ASP A 442 15.71 -15.59 12.53
CA ASP A 442 16.46 -16.77 12.12
C ASP A 442 15.96 -17.38 10.80
N TRP A 443 14.85 -16.89 10.25
CA TRP A 443 14.36 -17.35 8.96
C TRP A 443 15.30 -16.96 7.82
N GLU A 444 15.63 -17.96 6.99
CA GLU A 444 16.44 -17.81 5.78
C GLU A 444 15.64 -18.24 4.54
N TYR A 445 15.71 -17.42 3.51
CA TYR A 445 14.97 -17.57 2.25
C TYR A 445 15.83 -18.24 1.17
N SER A 446 15.23 -18.58 0.03
CA SER A 446 15.93 -19.27 -1.06
C SER A 446 17.10 -18.48 -1.66
N ASP A 447 17.07 -17.14 -1.57
CA ASP A 447 18.14 -16.21 -1.93
C ASP A 447 19.12 -15.93 -0.78
N GLY A 448 18.92 -16.59 0.35
CA GLY A 448 19.76 -16.54 1.54
C GLY A 448 19.23 -15.61 2.63
N LYS A 449 20.02 -15.46 3.70
CA LYS A 449 19.67 -14.55 4.79
C LYS A 449 19.57 -13.11 4.30
N SER A 450 18.45 -12.44 4.58
CA SER A 450 18.14 -11.08 4.14
C SER A 450 17.50 -10.28 5.27
N THR A 451 17.67 -8.96 5.25
CA THR A 451 17.12 -8.05 6.26
C THR A 451 16.77 -6.71 5.62
N THR A 452 15.68 -6.07 6.04
CA THR A 452 15.38 -4.66 5.70
C THR A 452 16.43 -3.73 6.29
N CYS A 453 16.41 -2.45 5.88
CA CYS A 453 17.35 -1.43 6.35
C CYS A 453 17.41 -1.34 7.88
N VAL A 454 16.26 -1.34 8.54
CA VAL A 454 16.17 -1.21 10.00
C VAL A 454 16.44 -2.53 10.72
N ALA A 455 15.90 -3.65 10.22
CA ALA A 455 16.13 -4.98 10.80
C ALA A 455 17.62 -5.35 10.79
N PHE A 456 18.37 -4.92 9.78
CA PHE A 456 19.83 -5.08 9.74
C PHE A 456 20.51 -4.44 10.94
N ILE A 457 20.20 -3.17 11.22
CA ILE A 457 20.82 -2.40 12.31
C ILE A 457 20.40 -2.97 13.66
N LEU A 458 19.12 -3.29 13.83
CA LEU A 458 18.62 -3.83 15.08
C LEU A 458 19.12 -5.26 15.34
N SER A 459 19.34 -6.07 14.29
CA SER A 459 20.00 -7.38 14.40
C SER A 459 21.45 -7.22 14.85
N MET A 460 22.14 -6.19 14.34
CA MET A 460 23.48 -5.83 14.81
C MET A 460 23.46 -5.40 16.28
N TYR A 461 22.47 -4.61 16.69
CA TYR A 461 22.28 -4.21 18.09
C TYR A 461 21.99 -5.41 19.00
N LYS A 462 21.20 -6.40 18.54
CA LYS A 462 20.99 -7.67 19.23
C LYS A 462 22.32 -8.41 19.44
N ALA A 463 23.10 -8.57 18.37
CA ALA A 463 24.42 -9.20 18.42
C ALA A 463 25.41 -8.44 19.33
N ALA A 464 25.30 -7.11 19.36
CA ALA A 464 26.12 -6.23 20.19
C ALA A 464 25.66 -6.15 21.67
N GLY A 465 24.57 -6.82 22.05
CA GLY A 465 24.08 -6.87 23.42
C GLY A 465 23.19 -5.70 23.87
N VAL A 466 22.74 -4.84 22.95
CA VAL A 466 21.90 -3.66 23.26
C VAL A 466 20.56 -4.04 23.88
N PHE A 467 19.97 -5.15 23.43
CA PHE A 467 18.63 -5.58 23.82
C PHE A 467 18.59 -6.52 25.03
N ALA A 468 19.72 -6.74 25.74
CA ALA A 468 19.71 -7.60 26.92
C ALA A 468 18.79 -7.03 28.02
N PRO A 469 17.97 -7.86 28.70
CA PRO A 469 17.91 -9.33 28.63
C PRO A 469 16.91 -9.88 27.58
N PHE A 470 16.28 -9.04 26.78
CA PHE A 470 15.22 -9.39 25.83
C PHE A 470 15.71 -9.87 24.46
N THR A 471 17.03 -10.05 24.28
CA THR A 471 17.66 -10.41 23.01
C THR A 471 16.96 -11.57 22.30
N GLU A 472 16.60 -12.65 23.01
CA GLU A 472 15.96 -13.82 22.41
C GLU A 472 14.46 -13.63 22.13
N SER A 473 13.79 -12.75 22.89
CA SER A 473 12.34 -12.52 22.79
C SER A 473 11.95 -11.45 21.79
N ILE A 474 12.86 -10.57 21.37
CA ILE A 474 12.56 -9.52 20.40
C ILE A 474 12.84 -10.06 18.99
N GLN A 475 11.86 -10.03 18.09
CA GLN A 475 12.08 -10.25 16.65
C GLN A 475 12.24 -8.90 15.97
N VAL A 476 13.46 -8.55 15.57
CA VAL A 476 13.73 -7.22 14.97
C VAL A 476 13.28 -7.12 13.53
N THR A 477 12.95 -8.25 12.89
CA THR A 477 12.26 -8.27 11.60
C THR A 477 10.85 -7.68 11.64
N GLU A 478 10.25 -7.58 12.82
CA GLU A 478 8.91 -6.97 13.04
C GLU A 478 8.98 -5.46 13.28
N PHE A 479 10.17 -4.85 13.23
CA PHE A 479 10.30 -3.42 13.51
C PHE A 479 10.20 -2.61 12.23
N THR A 480 9.36 -1.59 12.26
CA THR A 480 9.43 -0.48 11.31
C THR A 480 10.54 0.49 11.70
N ILE A 481 10.84 1.44 10.81
CA ILE A 481 11.75 2.55 11.12
C ILE A 481 11.22 3.39 12.29
N ARG A 482 9.88 3.51 12.42
CA ARG A 482 9.25 4.19 13.55
C ARG A 482 9.59 3.55 14.87
N ASP A 483 9.41 2.25 14.96
CA ASP A 483 9.68 1.51 16.19
C ASP A 483 11.15 1.64 16.60
N ALA A 484 12.07 1.63 15.62
CA ALA A 484 13.49 1.77 15.87
C ALA A 484 13.88 3.13 16.48
N TYR A 485 13.39 4.26 15.95
CA TYR A 485 13.72 5.57 16.54
C TYR A 485 12.97 5.86 17.84
N MET A 486 11.87 5.14 18.12
CA MET A 486 11.13 5.22 19.38
C MET A 486 11.84 4.51 20.54
N LEU A 487 12.72 3.55 20.25
CA LEU A 487 13.51 2.86 21.26
C LEU A 487 14.27 3.84 22.15
N LYS A 488 14.13 3.68 23.46
CA LYS A 488 14.79 4.50 24.47
C LYS A 488 16.24 4.08 24.68
N ILE A 489 17.02 4.14 23.61
CA ILE A 489 18.42 3.72 23.55
C ILE A 489 19.35 4.83 23.05
N PHE A 490 18.80 5.98 22.67
CA PHE A 490 19.52 7.12 22.11
C PHE A 490 19.79 8.21 23.15
N GLU A 491 20.68 9.14 22.81
CA GLU A 491 21.00 10.30 23.62
C GLU A 491 19.77 11.21 23.81
N ASP A 492 19.42 11.48 25.06
CA ASP A 492 18.29 12.33 25.47
C ASP A 492 18.73 13.68 26.06
N ASN A 493 20.02 13.83 26.36
CA ASN A 493 20.59 15.06 26.90
C ASN A 493 21.31 15.86 25.81
N GLN A 494 20.66 16.95 25.40
CA GLN A 494 21.19 17.87 24.39
C GLN A 494 22.57 18.44 24.73
N THR A 495 22.97 18.53 26.01
CA THR A 495 24.29 19.03 26.38
C THR A 495 25.43 18.04 26.06
N ARG A 496 25.10 16.77 25.80
CA ARG A 496 26.06 15.73 25.40
C ARG A 496 26.16 15.57 23.88
N LEU A 497 25.24 16.16 23.13
CA LEU A 497 25.30 16.16 21.67
C LEU A 497 26.54 16.95 21.19
N PRO A 498 27.15 16.57 20.06
CA PRO A 498 28.32 17.27 19.53
C PRO A 498 28.05 18.76 19.28
N GLY A 499 29.05 19.62 19.43
CA GLY A 499 28.85 21.07 19.27
C GLY A 499 28.42 21.53 17.85
N TRP A 500 28.56 20.68 16.84
CA TRP A 500 28.05 20.90 15.48
C TRP A 500 26.62 20.37 15.25
N CYS A 501 26.07 19.66 16.24
CA CYS A 501 24.75 19.05 16.19
C CYS A 501 23.66 20.12 16.30
N ASN A 502 22.90 20.27 15.22
CA ASN A 502 21.86 21.28 15.03
C ASN A 502 22.36 22.74 15.06
N ALA A 503 21.78 23.58 14.19
CA ALA A 503 21.87 25.01 14.40
C ALA A 503 21.03 25.37 15.64
N ALA A 504 21.45 26.38 16.42
CA ALA A 504 20.72 26.85 17.59
C ALA A 504 19.23 27.18 17.30
N ALA A 505 18.89 27.46 16.04
CA ALA A 505 17.54 27.74 15.56
C ALA A 505 16.65 26.49 15.32
N ASP A 506 17.24 25.31 15.14
CA ASP A 506 16.48 24.11 14.78
C ASP A 506 15.90 23.40 16.02
N MET A 507 16.63 23.38 17.14
CA MET A 507 16.25 22.82 18.45
C MET A 507 15.70 21.37 18.41
N LEU A 508 16.23 20.52 17.53
CA LEU A 508 15.86 19.11 17.46
C LEU A 508 16.50 18.30 18.61
N PRO A 509 15.85 17.25 19.13
CA PRO A 509 16.40 16.40 20.19
C PRO A 509 17.54 15.48 19.71
N PHE A 510 17.78 15.41 18.40
CA PHE A 510 18.81 14.61 17.73
C PHE A 510 19.53 15.46 16.67
N CYS A 511 20.62 14.96 16.08
CA CYS A 511 21.44 15.73 15.16
C CYS A 511 20.98 15.62 13.70
N GLN A 512 20.38 16.66 13.13
CA GLN A 512 20.09 16.64 11.70
C GLN A 512 21.29 17.13 10.87
N ILE A 513 21.97 16.20 10.22
CA ILE A 513 23.24 16.41 9.53
C ILE A 513 23.11 16.81 8.06
N LEU A 514 21.98 16.50 7.41
CA LEU A 514 21.70 16.89 6.03
C LEU A 514 20.22 17.25 5.83
N GLY A 515 19.94 18.15 4.89
CA GLY A 515 18.62 18.35 4.29
C GLY A 515 17.98 19.71 4.56
N GLU A 516 17.18 20.15 3.59
CA GLU A 516 16.48 21.43 3.58
C GLU A 516 15.33 21.51 4.60
N TYR A 517 14.70 20.39 4.94
CA TYR A 517 13.53 20.34 5.81
C TYR A 517 13.88 19.69 7.14
N LYS A 518 13.30 20.20 8.23
CA LYS A 518 13.40 19.61 9.56
C LYS A 518 12.84 18.20 9.53
N MET A 519 13.62 17.24 9.99
CA MET A 519 13.13 15.90 10.24
C MET A 519 12.24 15.92 11.47
N ASP A 520 11.10 15.26 11.32
CA ASP A 520 10.17 14.96 12.39
C ASP A 520 10.39 13.48 12.75
N LEU A 521 10.63 13.16 14.02
CA LEU A 521 10.71 11.78 14.52
C LEU A 521 9.80 11.71 15.75
N PRO A 522 8.48 11.56 15.56
CA PRO A 522 7.52 11.57 16.66
C PRO A 522 7.84 10.49 17.68
N GLU A 523 7.65 10.75 18.97
CA GLU A 523 7.94 9.77 20.04
C GLU A 523 9.39 9.26 20.05
N TYR A 524 10.33 10.01 19.45
CA TYR A 524 11.76 9.73 19.50
C TYR A 524 12.22 9.43 20.93
N ASN A 525 12.87 8.27 21.10
CA ASN A 525 13.54 7.87 22.33
C ASN A 525 12.62 7.77 23.57
N THR A 526 11.42 7.21 23.41
CA THR A 526 10.38 7.18 24.47
C THR A 526 10.08 5.78 25.02
N ILE A 527 10.32 4.70 24.25
CA ILE A 527 9.88 3.35 24.59
C ILE A 527 11.04 2.49 25.08
N GLU A 528 10.99 2.06 26.34
CA GLU A 528 11.94 1.09 26.88
C GLU A 528 11.78 -0.27 26.17
N PRO A 529 12.87 -0.94 25.74
CA PRO A 529 12.77 -2.27 25.16
C PRO A 529 12.13 -3.27 26.12
N TYR A 530 11.25 -4.15 25.62
CA TYR A 530 10.61 -5.21 26.38
C TYR A 530 10.38 -6.46 25.53
N ALA A 531 10.01 -7.58 26.15
CA ALA A 531 9.86 -8.88 25.47
C ALA A 531 8.71 -8.90 24.45
N ASN A 532 8.95 -9.52 23.28
CA ASN A 532 7.97 -9.68 22.18
C ASN A 532 7.38 -8.35 21.68
N MET A 533 8.16 -7.27 21.76
CA MET A 533 7.72 -5.95 21.29
C MET A 533 7.54 -5.92 19.77
N ASN A 534 6.58 -5.13 19.29
CA ASN A 534 6.21 -5.00 17.86
C ASN A 534 5.57 -6.23 17.20
N GLU A 535 5.20 -7.28 17.94
CA GLU A 535 4.57 -8.46 17.31
C GLU A 535 3.05 -8.33 17.14
N ASN A 536 2.43 -7.26 17.68
CA ASN A 536 0.96 -7.10 17.72
C ASN A 536 0.53 -5.62 17.60
N CYS A 537 1.29 -4.77 16.90
CA CYS A 537 1.10 -3.31 16.92
C CYS A 537 0.29 -2.76 15.75
N PRO A 538 -0.81 -2.03 16.03
CA PRO A 538 -1.53 -1.35 14.97
C PRO A 538 -0.68 -0.18 14.42
N SER A 539 -0.73 0.01 13.11
CA SER A 539 -0.01 1.07 12.38
C SER A 539 -0.96 1.91 11.51
N ALA A 540 -2.16 2.22 12.03
CA ALA A 540 -3.15 2.96 11.28
C ALA A 540 -2.94 4.50 11.35
N PRO A 541 -2.87 5.21 10.20
CA PRO A 541 -2.92 6.67 10.16
C PRO A 541 -4.28 7.22 10.61
N PRO A 542 -4.36 8.53 10.95
CA PRO A 542 -3.26 9.50 10.94
C PRO A 542 -2.49 9.57 12.27
N THR A 543 -2.98 8.90 13.33
CA THR A 543 -2.45 9.03 14.68
C THR A 543 -1.40 7.97 15.02
N TYR A 544 -1.40 6.83 14.33
CA TYR A 544 -0.47 5.71 14.58
C TYR A 544 -0.41 5.33 16.06
N ASN A 545 -1.60 5.24 16.67
CA ASN A 545 -1.74 5.03 18.11
C ASN A 545 -1.12 3.69 18.48
N ARG A 546 -0.20 3.69 19.45
CA ARG A 546 0.49 2.50 19.94
C ARG A 546 -0.06 2.10 21.31
N PRO A 547 -0.88 1.03 21.42
CA PRO A 547 -1.39 0.55 22.70
C PRO A 547 -0.27 0.05 23.62
N ALA A 548 -0.49 0.07 24.94
CA ALA A 548 0.47 -0.48 25.88
C ALA A 548 0.57 -2.01 25.77
N GLY A 549 1.78 -2.56 25.80
CA GLY A 549 2.03 -4.00 25.66
C GLY A 549 2.15 -4.44 24.19
N CYS A 550 1.74 -3.55 23.28
CA CYS A 550 2.63 -3.15 22.23
C CYS A 550 3.73 -2.24 22.74
#